data_AF-A0A4Z1BBW3-F1
#
_entry.id   AF-A0A4Z1BBW3-F1
#
_cell.length_a   1.000
_cell.length_b   1.000
_cell.length_c   1.000
_cell.angle_alpha   90.00
_cell.angle_beta   90.00
_cell.angle_gamma   90.00
#
_symmetry.space_group_name_H-M   'P 1'
#
loop_
_entity.id
_entity.type
_entity.pdbx_description
1 polymer ?
#
loop_
_entity_poly.entity_id
_entity_poly.type
_entity_poly.pdbx_seq_one_letter_code
_entity_poly.pdbx_strand_id
1 'polypeptide(L)'
;MKLTIEIPQTKSSHLTYSVRLNLNEACTRHHKTLFFCWNIRAGIDKGVDIQRIVDYVNWYGEEILFKKFEIEEQYLFTLLDEDHYLVKRALKEHRRLRRLFKIDTKNPMKSLIYIEEELDLHIRFEEKQMFPEFEKNATQKQLKEIKDQFNKLLTNTDWKDQFWL
;
A
#
# COMPACT_ATOMS: atom_id res chain seq x y z
N MET A 1 26.67 -50.94 -22.47
CA MET A 1 27.63 -49.81 -22.47
C MET A 1 27.09 -48.76 -21.51
N LYS A 2 27.60 -48.71 -20.27
CA LYS A 2 27.25 -47.66 -19.29
C LYS A 2 28.23 -46.51 -19.51
N LEU A 3 27.73 -45.35 -19.91
CA LEU A 3 28.53 -44.13 -19.98
C LEU A 3 28.53 -43.50 -18.59
N THR A 4 29.65 -43.64 -17.89
CA THR A 4 29.93 -42.90 -16.65
C THR A 4 30.39 -41.51 -17.06
N ILE A 5 29.65 -40.47 -16.69
CA ILE A 5 30.07 -39.08 -16.87
C ILE A 5 30.64 -38.62 -15.54
N GLU A 6 31.95 -38.38 -15.49
CA GLU A 6 32.60 -37.74 -14.34
C GLU A 6 32.26 -36.24 -14.37
N ILE A 7 31.53 -35.77 -13.36
CA ILE A 7 31.29 -34.35 -13.15
C ILE A 7 32.48 -33.78 -12.36
N PRO A 8 33.20 -32.76 -12.86
CA PRO A 8 34.28 -32.14 -12.11
C PRO A 8 33.72 -31.48 -10.85
N GLN A 9 34.32 -31.79 -9.70
CA GLN A 9 34.06 -31.12 -8.43
C GLN A 9 34.55 -29.65 -8.51
N THR A 10 33.74 -28.75 -9.07
CA THR A 10 34.00 -27.31 -8.97
C THR A 10 33.58 -26.83 -7.59
N LYS A 11 34.56 -26.41 -6.79
CA LYS A 11 34.41 -25.77 -5.48
C LYS A 11 33.24 -24.80 -5.48
N SER A 12 32.29 -25.01 -4.57
CA SER A 12 31.21 -24.09 -4.25
C SER A 12 31.78 -22.72 -3.85
N SER A 13 31.84 -21.79 -4.80
CA SER A 13 31.91 -20.37 -4.47
C SER A 13 30.50 -19.95 -4.07
N HIS A 14 30.33 -19.49 -2.83
CA HIS A 14 29.09 -18.89 -2.34
C HIS A 14 28.54 -17.89 -3.38
N LEU A 15 27.51 -18.29 -4.13
CA LEU A 15 26.67 -17.34 -4.84
C LEU A 15 25.85 -16.60 -3.78
N THR A 16 26.36 -15.45 -3.33
CA THR A 16 25.58 -14.47 -2.59
C THR A 16 24.58 -13.85 -3.56
N TYR A 17 23.40 -14.45 -3.66
CA TYR A 17 22.25 -13.79 -4.28
C TYR A 17 21.84 -12.60 -3.39
N SER A 18 22.31 -11.39 -3.71
CA SER A 18 21.78 -10.18 -3.07
C SER A 18 20.41 -9.88 -3.70
N VAL A 19 19.34 -10.29 -3.05
CA VAL A 19 17.99 -9.85 -3.42
C VAL A 19 17.91 -8.35 -3.14
N ARG A 20 17.73 -7.54 -4.18
CA ARG A 20 17.51 -6.10 -4.02
C ARG A 20 16.05 -5.87 -3.69
N LEU A 21 15.81 -5.24 -2.54
CA LEU A 21 14.48 -4.77 -2.18
C LEU A 21 14.15 -3.55 -3.06
N ASN A 22 12.91 -3.50 -3.55
CA ASN A 22 12.34 -2.35 -4.27
C ASN A 22 11.17 -1.77 -3.46
N LEU A 23 10.69 -0.57 -3.81
CA LEU A 23 9.63 0.12 -3.07
C LEU A 23 8.27 -0.55 -3.21
N ASN A 24 7.92 -1.12 -4.37
CA ASN A 24 6.69 -1.90 -4.49
C ASN A 24 6.69 -3.09 -3.51
N GLU A 25 7.83 -3.74 -3.33
CA GLU A 25 7.98 -4.83 -2.37
C GLU A 25 8.02 -4.32 -0.92
N ALA A 26 8.73 -3.22 -0.65
CA ALA A 26 8.76 -2.58 0.67
C ALA A 26 7.35 -2.13 1.10
N CYS A 27 6.56 -1.70 0.13
CA CYS A 27 5.20 -1.21 0.28
C CYS A 27 4.16 -2.24 -0.19
N THR A 28 4.47 -3.55 -0.19
CA THR A 28 3.55 -4.61 -0.72
C THR A 28 2.15 -4.55 -0.09
N ARG A 29 2.04 -4.01 1.12
CA ARG A 29 0.76 -3.81 1.80
C ARG A 29 -0.15 -2.78 1.10
N HIS A 30 0.37 -1.92 0.22
CA HIS A 30 -0.43 -1.07 -0.69
C HIS A 30 -1.32 -1.91 -1.60
N HIS A 31 -0.87 -3.08 -2.06
CA HIS A 31 -1.72 -3.98 -2.84
C HIS A 31 -2.95 -4.45 -2.02
N LYS A 32 -2.83 -4.54 -0.69
CA LYS A 32 -3.98 -4.81 0.19
C LYS A 32 -4.89 -3.58 0.36
N THR A 33 -4.40 -2.37 0.12
CA THR A 33 -5.22 -1.16 0.03
C THR A 33 -6.05 -1.12 -1.26
N LEU A 34 -5.57 -1.68 -2.37
CA LEU A 34 -6.43 -1.92 -3.54
C LEU A 34 -7.53 -2.94 -3.22
N PHE A 35 -7.23 -3.94 -2.40
CA PHE A 35 -8.25 -4.86 -1.88
C PHE A 35 -9.29 -4.14 -1.00
N PHE A 36 -8.91 -3.09 -0.26
CA PHE A 36 -9.88 -2.24 0.46
C PHE A 36 -10.85 -1.54 -0.49
N CYS A 37 -10.34 -0.93 -1.57
CA CYS A 37 -11.18 -0.28 -2.58
C CYS A 37 -12.13 -1.30 -3.24
N TRP A 38 -11.64 -2.52 -3.49
CA TRP A 38 -12.48 -3.62 -3.98
C TRP A 38 -13.53 -4.07 -2.96
N ASN A 39 -13.20 -4.15 -1.67
CA ASN A 39 -14.15 -4.52 -0.61
C ASN A 39 -15.35 -3.57 -0.59
N ILE A 40 -15.14 -2.25 -0.70
CA ILE A 40 -16.23 -1.26 -0.76
C ILE A 40 -17.15 -1.56 -1.94
N ARG A 41 -16.59 -1.71 -3.15
CA ARG A 41 -17.34 -2.05 -4.37
C ARG A 41 -18.12 -3.35 -4.20
N ALA A 42 -17.48 -4.39 -3.67
CA ALA A 42 -18.12 -5.68 -3.43
C ALA A 42 -19.29 -5.59 -2.42
N GLY A 43 -19.14 -4.79 -1.36
CA GLY A 43 -20.23 -4.55 -0.40
C GLY A 43 -21.42 -3.85 -1.03
N ILE A 44 -21.15 -2.82 -1.84
CA ILE A 44 -22.16 -2.10 -2.61
C ILE A 44 -22.89 -3.05 -3.57
N ASP A 45 -22.15 -3.81 -4.39
CA ASP A 45 -22.70 -4.68 -5.42
C ASP A 45 -23.55 -5.82 -4.82
N LYS A 46 -23.15 -6.32 -3.64
CA LYS A 46 -23.88 -7.35 -2.89
C LYS A 46 -25.09 -6.80 -2.11
N GLY A 47 -25.32 -5.49 -2.12
CA GLY A 47 -26.41 -4.87 -1.34
C GLY A 47 -26.22 -5.01 0.17
N VAL A 48 -24.97 -5.03 0.65
CA VAL A 48 -24.67 -5.07 2.08
C VAL A 48 -25.22 -3.81 2.75
N ASP A 49 -25.69 -3.96 4.00
CA ASP A 49 -26.13 -2.82 4.80
C ASP A 49 -25.06 -1.72 4.81
N ILE A 50 -25.47 -0.50 4.44
CA ILE A 50 -24.54 0.63 4.24
C ILE A 50 -23.77 0.93 5.53
N GLN A 51 -24.38 0.78 6.70
CA GLN A 51 -23.70 1.07 7.96
C GLN A 51 -22.53 0.10 8.19
N ARG A 52 -22.66 -1.17 7.82
CA ARG A 52 -21.55 -2.15 7.90
C ARG A 52 -20.36 -1.74 7.03
N ILE A 53 -20.63 -1.22 5.83
CA ILE A 53 -19.58 -0.73 4.92
C ILE A 53 -18.93 0.54 5.53
N VAL A 54 -19.74 1.47 6.05
CA VAL A 54 -19.25 2.69 6.71
C VAL A 54 -18.37 2.38 7.91
N ASP A 55 -18.78 1.43 8.76
CA ASP A 55 -18.01 1.02 9.93
C ASP A 55 -16.65 0.44 9.54
N TYR A 56 -16.62 -0.41 8.51
CA TYR A 56 -15.39 -0.93 7.94
C TYR A 56 -14.49 0.15 7.37
N VAL A 57 -15.06 1.12 6.62
CA VAL A 57 -14.28 2.23 6.03
C VAL A 57 -13.70 3.13 7.11
N ASN A 58 -14.48 3.49 8.12
CA ASN A 58 -13.99 4.30 9.25
C ASN A 58 -12.86 3.58 9.99
N TRP A 59 -13.04 2.29 10.29
CA TRP A 59 -12.01 1.47 10.92
C TRP A 59 -10.74 1.39 10.06
N TYR A 60 -10.87 1.14 8.76
CA TYR A 60 -9.72 1.04 7.85
C TYR A 60 -8.96 2.37 7.77
N GLY A 61 -9.69 3.49 7.72
CA GLY A 61 -9.14 4.84 7.71
C GLY A 61 -8.21 5.07 8.89
N GLU A 62 -8.74 4.90 10.10
CA GLU A 62 -8.02 5.18 11.35
C GLU A 62 -6.91 4.16 11.63
N GLU A 63 -7.19 2.87 11.45
CA GLU A 63 -6.28 1.82 11.89
C GLU A 63 -5.18 1.48 10.90
N ILE A 64 -5.37 1.81 9.62
CA ILE A 64 -4.49 1.38 8.53
C ILE A 64 -4.07 2.57 7.67
N LEU A 65 -5.01 3.25 7.00
CA LEU A 65 -4.70 4.22 5.96
C LEU A 65 -3.96 5.45 6.48
N PHE A 66 -4.44 6.03 7.59
CA PHE A 66 -3.85 7.25 8.13
C PHE A 66 -2.48 7.01 8.76
N LYS A 67 -2.28 5.84 9.37
CA LYS A 67 -0.95 5.39 9.84
C LYS A 67 0.00 5.11 8.67
N LYS A 68 -0.50 4.57 7.56
CA LYS A 68 0.25 4.45 6.30
C LYS A 68 0.72 5.82 5.81
N PHE A 69 -0.17 6.81 5.75
CA PHE A 69 0.20 8.17 5.35
C PHE A 69 1.28 8.76 6.26
N GLU A 70 1.19 8.55 7.58
CA GLU A 70 2.23 9.00 8.50
C GLU A 70 3.58 8.34 8.23
N ILE A 71 3.62 7.04 7.95
CA ILE A 71 4.84 6.33 7.56
C ILE A 71 5.41 6.90 6.25
N GLU A 72 4.57 7.13 5.26
CA GLU A 72 5.00 7.71 3.99
C GLU A 72 5.57 9.11 4.18
N GLU A 73 4.87 9.96 4.91
CA GLU A 73 5.29 11.34 5.16
C GLU A 73 6.61 11.41 5.97
N GLN A 74 6.80 10.51 6.94
CA GLN A 74 7.99 10.51 7.81
C GLN A 74 9.21 9.81 7.20
N TYR A 75 9.01 8.75 6.41
CA TYR A 75 10.09 7.89 5.95
C TYR A 75 10.25 7.88 4.44
N LEU A 76 9.15 7.81 3.69
CA LEU A 76 9.21 7.73 2.25
C LEU A 76 9.50 9.10 1.65
N PHE A 77 8.71 10.12 1.99
CA PHE A 77 8.76 11.47 1.41
C PHE A 77 10.08 12.19 1.66
N THR A 78 10.84 11.78 2.69
CA THR A 78 12.17 12.30 3.03
C THR A 78 13.28 11.84 2.08
N LEU A 79 12.99 10.90 1.16
CA LEU A 79 13.95 10.48 0.13
C LEU A 79 14.05 11.46 -1.04
N LEU A 80 13.13 12.43 -1.13
CA LEU A 80 13.18 13.54 -2.09
C LEU A 80 13.13 14.88 -1.35
N ASP A 81 13.46 15.96 -2.04
CA ASP A 81 13.28 17.30 -1.51
C ASP A 81 11.80 17.57 -1.19
N GLU A 82 11.54 18.30 -0.11
CA GLU A 82 10.19 18.68 0.31
C GLU A 82 9.44 19.46 -0.79
N ASP A 83 10.19 20.22 -1.60
CA ASP A 83 9.64 20.99 -2.70
C ASP A 83 9.31 20.17 -3.97
N HIS A 84 9.68 18.88 -3.99
CA HIS A 84 9.48 18.01 -5.13
C HIS A 84 7.99 17.85 -5.47
N TYR A 85 7.63 17.97 -6.75
CA TYR A 85 6.23 18.03 -7.19
C TYR A 85 5.42 16.77 -6.81
N LEU A 86 6.06 15.59 -6.79
CA LEU A 86 5.44 14.33 -6.36
C LEU A 86 5.05 14.36 -4.88
N VAL A 87 5.94 14.87 -4.01
CA VAL A 87 5.68 15.01 -2.56
C VAL A 87 4.53 15.98 -2.34
N LYS A 88 4.56 17.15 -2.99
CA LYS A 88 3.46 18.14 -2.89
C LYS A 88 2.11 17.58 -3.34
N ARG A 89 2.11 16.79 -4.42
CA ARG A 89 0.91 16.11 -4.92
C ARG A 89 0.39 15.09 -3.90
N ALA A 90 1.24 14.19 -3.42
CA ALA A 90 0.86 13.16 -2.46
C ALA A 90 0.28 13.76 -1.18
N LEU A 91 0.95 14.76 -0.60
CA LEU A 91 0.46 15.48 0.58
C LEU A 91 -0.91 16.15 0.35
N LYS A 92 -1.16 16.68 -0.86
CA LYS A 92 -2.47 17.23 -1.22
C LYS A 92 -3.53 16.14 -1.30
N GLU A 93 -3.21 14.98 -1.89
CA GLU A 93 -4.09 13.82 -1.99
C GLU A 93 -4.39 13.23 -0.60
N HIS A 94 -3.39 13.08 0.29
CA HIS A 94 -3.57 12.66 1.69
C HIS A 94 -4.55 13.57 2.44
N ARG A 95 -4.37 14.91 2.33
CA ARG A 95 -5.29 15.88 2.96
C ARG A 95 -6.71 15.76 2.41
N ARG A 96 -6.87 15.45 1.12
CA ARG A 96 -8.18 15.27 0.49
C ARG A 96 -8.84 13.98 0.98
N LEU A 97 -8.11 12.86 0.97
CA LEU A 97 -8.59 11.57 1.46
C LEU A 97 -8.99 11.65 2.94
N ARG A 98 -8.17 12.25 3.81
CA ARG A 98 -8.53 12.48 5.22
C ARG A 98 -9.85 13.24 5.42
N ARG A 99 -10.22 14.11 4.48
CA ARG A 99 -11.52 14.81 4.52
C ARG A 99 -12.66 13.93 4.03
N LEU A 100 -12.45 13.12 3.00
CA LEU A 100 -13.46 12.20 2.47
C LEU A 100 -13.88 11.14 3.50
N PHE A 101 -12.95 10.66 4.30
CA PHE A 101 -13.24 9.73 5.41
C PHE A 101 -14.10 10.35 6.53
N LYS A 102 -14.35 11.67 6.51
CA LYS A 102 -15.43 12.28 7.30
C LYS A 102 -16.76 12.05 6.58
N ILE A 103 -17.20 10.81 6.58
CA ILE A 103 -18.37 10.33 5.82
C ILE A 103 -19.61 11.15 6.21
N ASP A 104 -20.29 11.68 5.19
CA ASP A 104 -21.57 12.37 5.37
C ASP A 104 -22.67 11.36 5.71
N THR A 105 -23.23 11.47 6.92
CA THR A 105 -24.30 10.58 7.39
C THR A 105 -25.60 10.72 6.59
N LYS A 106 -25.80 11.84 5.89
CA LYS A 106 -26.96 12.04 5.01
C LYS A 106 -26.78 11.40 3.64
N ASN A 107 -25.55 11.22 3.18
CA ASN A 107 -25.24 10.60 1.90
C ASN A 107 -23.95 9.75 1.99
N PRO A 108 -23.99 8.66 2.77
CA PRO A 108 -22.84 7.79 2.97
C PRO A 108 -22.38 7.14 1.67
N MET A 109 -23.33 6.73 0.82
CA MET A 109 -23.05 6.10 -0.47
C MET A 109 -22.13 6.93 -1.35
N LYS A 110 -22.40 8.23 -1.48
CA LYS A 110 -21.55 9.15 -2.25
C LYS A 110 -20.14 9.27 -1.66
N SER A 111 -20.03 9.26 -0.33
CA SER A 111 -18.74 9.33 0.35
C SER A 111 -17.93 8.06 0.10
N LEU A 112 -18.56 6.89 0.21
CA LEU A 112 -17.94 5.59 -0.09
C LEU A 112 -17.37 5.60 -1.51
N ILE A 113 -18.20 5.96 -2.51
CA ILE A 113 -17.79 6.01 -3.92
C ILE A 113 -16.51 6.84 -4.12
N TYR A 114 -16.51 8.06 -3.62
CA TYR A 114 -15.34 8.92 -3.76
C TYR A 114 -14.12 8.43 -2.99
N ILE A 115 -14.30 7.79 -1.84
CA ILE A 115 -13.18 7.20 -1.09
C ILE A 115 -12.51 6.12 -1.93
N GLU A 116 -13.26 5.16 -2.48
CA GLU A 116 -12.62 4.08 -3.23
C GLU A 116 -12.00 4.55 -4.55
N GLU A 117 -12.64 5.49 -5.25
CA GLU A 117 -12.13 6.02 -6.51
C GLU A 117 -10.84 6.82 -6.31
N GLU A 118 -10.84 7.76 -5.35
CA GLU A 118 -9.68 8.62 -5.12
C GLU A 118 -8.51 7.85 -4.52
N LEU A 119 -8.77 6.88 -3.65
CA LEU A 119 -7.71 6.08 -3.06
C LEU A 119 -7.09 5.11 -4.08
N ASP A 120 -7.88 4.48 -4.95
CA ASP A 120 -7.37 3.63 -6.04
C ASP A 120 -6.47 4.44 -6.99
N LEU A 121 -6.90 5.66 -7.36
CA LEU A 121 -6.10 6.57 -8.19
C LEU A 121 -4.81 7.01 -7.50
N HIS A 122 -4.88 7.33 -6.20
CA HIS A 122 -3.72 7.71 -5.41
C HIS A 122 -2.69 6.57 -5.36
N ILE A 123 -3.10 5.34 -5.04
CA ILE A 123 -2.19 4.19 -5.00
C ILE A 123 -1.52 3.95 -6.36
N ARG A 124 -2.28 4.03 -7.46
CA ARG A 124 -1.70 3.88 -8.81
C ARG A 124 -0.71 4.98 -9.14
N PHE A 125 -0.95 6.20 -8.67
CA PHE A 125 -0.01 7.30 -8.80
C PHE A 125 1.27 7.00 -8.01
N GLU A 126 1.16 6.52 -6.78
CA GLU A 126 2.30 6.11 -5.96
C GLU A 126 3.14 5.05 -6.68
N GLU A 127 2.51 3.94 -7.06
CA GLU A 127 3.18 2.78 -7.66
C GLU A 127 3.84 3.10 -9.02
N LYS A 128 3.15 3.87 -9.88
CA LYS A 128 3.61 4.11 -11.26
C LYS A 128 4.52 5.32 -11.41
N GLN A 129 4.43 6.28 -10.51
CA GLN A 129 5.12 7.57 -10.65
C GLN A 129 5.99 7.88 -9.45
N MET A 130 5.48 7.75 -8.21
CA MET A 130 6.29 8.05 -7.04
C MET A 130 7.37 7.00 -6.81
N PHE A 131 7.03 5.74 -6.58
CA PHE A 131 8.00 4.73 -6.19
C PHE A 131 9.19 4.63 -7.15
N PRO A 132 9.03 4.67 -8.49
CA PRO A 132 10.18 4.69 -9.40
C PRO A 132 11.11 5.90 -9.20
N GLU A 133 10.58 7.07 -8.82
CA GLU A 133 11.40 8.26 -8.56
C GLU A 133 12.11 8.17 -7.20
N PHE A 134 11.44 7.65 -6.19
CA PHE A 134 11.99 7.48 -4.85
C PHE A 134 13.08 6.41 -4.81
N GLU A 135 12.93 5.32 -5.58
CA GLU A 135 13.94 4.27 -5.70
C GLU A 135 15.29 4.77 -6.23
N LYS A 136 15.31 5.82 -7.06
CA LYS A 136 16.56 6.42 -7.57
C LYS A 136 17.42 7.02 -6.46
N ASN A 137 16.79 7.44 -5.37
CA ASN A 137 17.43 8.14 -4.24
C ASN A 137 17.51 7.26 -2.97
N ALA A 138 16.88 6.08 -2.99
CA ALA A 138 16.79 5.21 -1.82
C ALA A 138 17.96 4.23 -1.72
N THR A 139 18.55 4.13 -0.53
CA THR A 139 19.48 3.05 -0.19
C THR A 139 18.73 1.79 0.24
N GLN A 140 19.35 0.61 0.09
CA GLN A 140 18.77 -0.66 0.57
C GLN A 140 18.47 -0.65 2.07
N LYS A 141 19.25 0.08 2.87
CA LYS A 141 18.99 0.27 4.30
C LYS A 141 17.69 1.05 4.53
N GLN A 142 17.49 2.17 3.83
CA GLN A 142 16.26 2.96 3.91
C GLN A 142 15.04 2.16 3.44
N LEU A 143 15.16 1.42 2.34
CA LEU A 143 14.06 0.58 1.83
C LEU A 143 13.66 -0.50 2.85
N LYS A 144 14.63 -1.10 3.53
CA LYS A 144 14.36 -2.07 4.60
C LYS A 144 13.65 -1.42 5.78
N GLU A 145 14.11 -0.24 6.22
CA GLU A 145 13.46 0.49 7.31
C GLU A 145 12.02 0.86 6.96
N ILE A 146 11.77 1.37 5.75
CA ILE A 146 10.42 1.66 5.25
C ILE A 146 9.55 0.40 5.31
N LYS A 147 10.04 -0.72 4.75
CA LYS A 147 9.34 -2.02 4.80
C LYS A 147 8.98 -2.44 6.22
N ASP A 148 9.91 -2.29 7.15
CA ASP A 148 9.71 -2.66 8.56
C ASP A 148 8.66 -1.77 9.24
N GLN A 149 8.55 -0.48 8.88
CA GLN A 149 7.46 0.37 9.37
C GLN A 149 6.10 -0.07 8.79
N PHE A 150 6.02 -0.31 7.48
CA PHE A 150 4.78 -0.78 6.84
C PHE A 150 4.32 -2.13 7.40
N ASN A 151 5.25 -3.03 7.75
CA ASN A 151 4.92 -4.34 8.30
C ASN A 151 4.18 -4.27 9.65
N LYS A 152 4.28 -3.15 10.39
CA LYS A 152 3.58 -2.95 11.67
C LYS A 152 2.09 -2.65 11.51
N LEU A 153 1.64 -2.26 10.32
CA LEU A 153 0.24 -1.90 10.10
C LEU A 153 -0.69 -3.10 10.28
N LEU A 154 -1.99 -2.85 10.40
CA LEU A 154 -3.03 -3.86 10.24
C LEU A 154 -3.40 -4.03 8.77
N THR A 155 -4.05 -5.14 8.45
CA THR A 155 -4.56 -5.47 7.11
C THR A 155 -6.07 -5.57 7.12
N ASN A 156 -6.67 -5.58 5.93
CA ASN A 156 -8.11 -5.78 5.77
C ASN A 156 -8.63 -7.05 6.45
N THR A 157 -7.81 -8.09 6.62
CA THR A 157 -8.21 -9.36 7.24
C THR A 157 -8.35 -9.26 8.75
N ASP A 158 -7.84 -8.19 9.38
CA ASP A 158 -8.01 -7.92 10.80
C ASP A 158 -9.40 -7.39 11.15
N TRP A 159 -10.18 -6.98 10.14
CA TRP A 159 -11.59 -6.67 10.30
C TRP A 159 -12.42 -7.94 10.48
N LYS A 160 -13.23 -7.97 11.53
CA LYS A 160 -14.01 -9.15 11.92
C LYS A 160 -15.27 -9.35 11.08
N ASP A 161 -15.92 -8.26 10.68
CA ASP A 161 -17.19 -8.30 9.95
C ASP A 161 -16.98 -8.31 8.43
N GLN A 162 -16.39 -9.38 7.92
CA GLN A 162 -16.03 -9.50 6.50
C GLN A 162 -17.28 -9.72 5.63
N PHE A 163 -17.74 -8.66 4.99
CA PHE A 163 -18.95 -8.69 4.14
C PHE A 163 -18.66 -8.94 2.64
N TRP A 164 -17.38 -8.96 2.25
CA TRP A 164 -16.94 -9.11 0.85
C TRP A 164 -16.75 -10.57 0.42
N LEU A 165 -16.80 -11.51 1.36
CA LEU A 165 -16.67 -12.96 1.11
C LEU A 165 -17.83 -13.48 0.24
#